data_AF-A0AAD7E397-F1
#
_entry.id   AF-A0AAD7E397-F1
#
_cell.length_a   1.000
_cell.length_b   1.000
_cell.length_c   1.000
_cell.angle_alpha   90.00
_cell.angle_beta   90.00
_cell.angle_gamma   90.00
#
_symmetry.space_group_name_H-M   'P 1'
#
loop_
_entity.id
_entity.type
_entity.pdbx_description
1 polymer ?
#
loop_
_entity_poly.entity_id
_entity_poly.type
_entity_poly.pdbx_seq_one_letter_code
_entity_poly.pdbx_strand_id
1 'polypeptide(L)'
;MERAFQCLRDRPIFAVFMSTNSQLEGLATPSIQHPSYRGGSNRFQLFPPLSEFVGFDLFAGEVGQTLFKSGVTLRKLCDPKLIVSFGRPHWYGVWVAFDKAMPEKERLREILNIALQKLNPGPIPKHDMNARLAWVGNRLCLEPDIRRAEGRAFQSKLIESYMGVVVSIPDHRLYMHTTTPSEPVLVEASARLMASHKVNMFKLLRENLGEGLLAKGERGEIVTRALMVLAHDRAARKGKKMNGLRYCRPIRLLDFLEALLTDSAYQTMMEATPVLPTGEEKEKQKKFRDAFKDAWINISHFVRAGDFALVQIDHLRNFFLRGAAVQCHPTQEAIDFVAPILFAADPMSPIGPKDRSDMKVQTKNRLVPTPVVVTTHQTQPELSPDDKPTVSIVIEYGDKTEINTSNCIEVTHTNMVKTRSDVFRPQTINYQVTLRGLEAFRLTAERKTDIRSLLDLTSTLEFPRASQPHNIDMMRRLKHDFKASDDFEWVAKDCWK
;
A
#
# COMPACT_ATOMS: atom_id res chain seq x y z
N MET A 1 29.87 -21.47 17.43
CA MET A 1 28.66 -21.36 18.26
C MET A 1 27.64 -22.46 17.89
N GLU A 2 27.28 -22.62 16.62
CA GLU A 2 26.34 -23.66 16.15
C GLU A 2 26.66 -25.08 16.66
N ARG A 3 27.93 -25.52 16.56
CA ARG A 3 28.37 -26.85 17.09
C ARG A 3 28.15 -27.01 18.60
N ALA A 4 28.28 -25.93 19.38
CA ALA A 4 28.05 -25.98 20.82
C ALA A 4 26.54 -26.06 21.13
N PHE A 5 25.70 -25.35 20.38
CA PHE A 5 24.23 -25.44 20.52
C PHE A 5 23.68 -26.80 20.09
N GLN A 6 24.28 -27.47 19.10
CA GLN A 6 23.90 -28.84 18.74
C GLN A 6 24.05 -29.81 19.92
N CYS A 7 25.12 -29.71 20.71
CA CYS A 7 25.33 -30.55 21.89
C CYS A 7 24.32 -30.29 23.02
N LEU A 8 23.59 -29.17 22.97
CA LEU A 8 22.59 -28.77 23.95
C LEU A 8 21.16 -29.06 23.50
N ARG A 9 20.95 -29.53 22.25
CA ARG A 9 19.62 -29.76 21.66
C ARG A 9 18.73 -30.68 22.50
N ASP A 10 19.31 -31.74 23.07
CA ASP A 10 18.57 -32.76 23.84
C ASP A 10 18.53 -32.44 25.35
N ARG A 11 18.96 -31.25 25.76
CA ARG A 11 18.96 -30.81 27.16
C ARG A 11 17.75 -29.90 27.42
N PRO A 12 17.13 -29.93 28.62
CA PRO A 12 16.03 -29.04 28.98
C PRO A 12 16.55 -27.63 29.32
N ILE A 13 17.38 -27.06 28.46
CA ILE A 13 18.01 -25.76 28.61
C ILE A 13 17.46 -24.88 27.49
N PHE A 14 16.83 -23.77 27.85
CA PHE A 14 16.52 -22.71 26.91
C PHE A 14 17.45 -21.52 27.18
N ALA A 15 18.01 -20.96 26.11
CA ALA A 15 18.86 -19.78 26.19
C ALA A 15 18.39 -18.78 25.13
N VAL A 16 18.20 -17.53 25.55
CA VAL A 16 17.82 -16.43 24.66
C VAL A 16 19.05 -15.55 24.45
N PHE A 17 19.54 -15.51 23.22
CA PHE A 17 20.63 -14.62 22.82
C PHE A 17 20.02 -13.43 22.11
N MET A 18 20.31 -12.23 22.62
CA MET A 18 19.92 -10.98 21.97
C MET A 18 21.16 -10.37 21.34
N SER A 19 21.16 -10.19 20.03
CA SER A 19 22.20 -9.45 19.32
C SER A 19 21.54 -8.35 18.49
N THR A 20 22.07 -7.13 18.59
CA THR A 20 21.66 -5.99 17.77
C THR A 20 22.42 -5.89 16.45
N ASN A 21 23.48 -6.70 16.27
CA ASN A 21 24.32 -6.75 15.07
C ASN A 21 24.31 -8.19 14.54
N SER A 22 23.29 -8.54 13.77
CA SER A 22 23.08 -9.91 13.28
C SER A 22 22.96 -9.88 11.76
N GLN A 23 24.09 -9.94 11.06
CA GLN A 23 24.09 -10.17 9.62
C GLN A 23 23.85 -11.65 9.37
N LEU A 24 22.85 -11.99 8.55
CA LEU A 24 22.51 -13.38 8.23
C LEU A 24 23.72 -14.13 7.68
N GLU A 25 24.54 -13.48 6.84
CA GLU A 25 25.76 -14.07 6.28
C GLU A 25 26.75 -14.52 7.35
N GLY A 26 26.78 -13.84 8.51
CA GLY A 26 27.62 -14.18 9.65
C GLY A 26 27.02 -15.21 10.62
N LEU A 27 25.69 -15.43 10.59
CA LEU A 27 24.98 -16.36 11.48
C LEU A 27 24.57 -17.66 10.80
N ALA A 28 24.34 -17.64 9.49
CA ALA A 28 23.75 -18.73 8.72
C ALA A 28 24.28 -18.72 7.28
N THR A 29 25.56 -19.08 7.10
CA THR A 29 26.21 -19.15 5.79
C THR A 29 25.42 -20.09 4.84
N PRO A 30 25.32 -19.76 3.53
CA PRO A 30 24.69 -20.61 2.53
C PRO A 30 25.18 -22.06 2.59
N SER A 31 24.26 -23.01 2.47
CA SER A 31 24.59 -24.45 2.49
C SER A 31 25.65 -24.83 1.44
N ILE A 32 25.64 -24.17 0.28
CA ILE A 32 26.61 -24.38 -0.81
C ILE A 32 28.03 -23.93 -0.46
N GLN A 33 28.18 -23.01 0.49
CA GLN A 33 29.49 -22.53 0.99
C GLN A 33 30.02 -23.40 2.14
N HIS A 34 29.35 -24.51 2.47
CA HIS A 34 29.86 -25.58 3.33
C HIS A 34 30.31 -26.80 2.49
N PRO A 35 31.46 -26.74 1.80
CA PRO A 35 31.91 -27.78 0.88
C PRO A 35 32.28 -29.12 1.55
N SER A 36 32.34 -29.18 2.88
CA SER A 36 32.66 -30.43 3.58
C SER A 36 31.41 -31.32 3.72
N TYR A 37 31.44 -32.48 3.07
CA TYR A 37 30.51 -33.61 3.19
C TYR A 37 30.35 -34.20 4.62
N ARG A 38 30.89 -33.55 5.65
CA ARG A 38 30.80 -33.97 7.07
C ARG A 38 29.53 -33.46 7.77
N GLY A 39 28.73 -32.63 7.10
CA GLY A 39 27.41 -32.22 7.53
C GLY A 39 26.34 -33.02 6.83
N GLY A 40 26.03 -34.23 7.30
CA GLY A 40 24.88 -34.98 6.79
C GLY A 40 23.63 -34.09 6.75
N SER A 41 22.81 -34.28 5.71
CA SER A 41 21.65 -33.49 5.26
C SER A 41 20.63 -33.04 6.33
N ASN A 42 20.80 -33.44 7.59
CA ASN A 42 19.86 -33.22 8.68
C ASN A 42 20.44 -32.45 9.89
N ARG A 43 21.71 -31.99 9.86
CA ARG A 43 22.38 -31.47 11.08
C ARG A 43 22.39 -29.95 11.26
N PHE A 44 22.11 -29.15 10.23
CA PHE A 44 22.14 -27.68 10.33
C PHE A 44 20.76 -27.05 10.09
N GLN A 45 19.76 -27.50 10.84
CA GLN A 45 18.46 -26.80 10.87
C GLN A 45 18.62 -25.52 11.69
N LEU A 46 18.31 -24.38 11.07
CA LEU A 46 18.19 -23.13 11.81
C LEU A 46 16.99 -23.23 12.75
N PHE A 47 17.10 -22.60 13.91
CA PHE A 47 15.90 -22.31 14.68
C PHE A 47 15.01 -21.40 13.84
N PRO A 48 13.70 -21.66 13.75
CA PRO A 48 12.83 -20.79 12.97
C PRO A 48 12.83 -19.38 13.57
N PRO A 49 12.67 -18.33 12.76
CA PRO A 49 12.47 -16.97 13.25
C PRO A 49 11.40 -16.91 14.34
N LEU A 50 11.60 -16.07 15.37
CA LEU A 50 10.63 -15.88 16.46
C LEU A 50 9.23 -15.46 15.96
N SER A 51 9.15 -14.87 14.78
CA SER A 51 7.91 -14.53 14.08
C SER A 51 7.03 -15.76 13.80
N GLU A 52 7.61 -16.95 13.68
CA GLU A 52 6.86 -18.21 13.54
C GLU A 52 6.20 -18.67 14.85
N PHE A 53 6.63 -18.13 16.01
CA PHE A 53 6.18 -18.59 17.33
C PHE A 53 5.36 -17.56 18.13
N VAL A 54 5.73 -16.28 18.06
CA VAL A 54 5.16 -15.23 18.93
C VAL A 54 3.99 -14.51 18.26
N GLY A 55 3.84 -14.58 16.94
CA GLY A 55 2.74 -13.96 16.21
C GLY A 55 2.68 -12.44 16.31
N PHE A 56 1.67 -11.85 15.66
CA PHE A 56 1.39 -10.41 15.62
C PHE A 56 -0.07 -10.18 16.04
N ASP A 57 -0.39 -8.97 16.50
CA ASP A 57 -1.73 -8.53 16.90
C ASP A 57 -2.34 -9.31 18.07
N LEU A 58 -1.52 -9.96 18.90
CA LEU A 58 -1.97 -10.85 20.00
C LEU A 58 -3.00 -10.22 20.94
N PHE A 59 -2.94 -8.90 21.13
CA PHE A 59 -3.79 -8.17 22.07
C PHE A 59 -4.92 -7.40 21.39
N ALA A 60 -4.89 -7.25 20.06
CA ALA A 60 -5.83 -6.39 19.33
C ALA A 60 -7.29 -6.85 19.47
N GLY A 61 -7.50 -8.16 19.46
CA GLY A 61 -8.83 -8.75 19.62
C GLY A 61 -9.45 -8.43 20.99
N GLU A 62 -8.73 -8.70 22.08
CA GLU A 62 -9.19 -8.46 23.45
C GLU A 62 -9.42 -6.96 23.73
N VAL A 63 -8.46 -6.12 23.30
CA VAL A 63 -8.54 -4.66 23.45
C VAL A 63 -9.73 -4.13 22.67
N GLY A 64 -9.91 -4.55 21.42
CA GLY A 64 -11.04 -4.17 20.57
C GLY A 64 -12.37 -4.57 21.19
N GLN A 65 -12.51 -5.84 21.60
CA GLN A 65 -13.74 -6.32 22.26
C GLN A 65 -14.10 -5.46 23.47
N THR A 66 -13.12 -5.14 24.32
CA THR A 66 -13.34 -4.30 25.51
C THR A 66 -13.75 -2.88 25.15
N LEU A 67 -13.05 -2.26 24.20
CA LEU A 67 -13.27 -0.86 23.81
C LEU A 67 -14.63 -0.65 23.13
N PHE A 68 -15.08 -1.65 22.37
CA PHE A 68 -16.30 -1.58 21.57
C PHE A 68 -17.55 -2.14 22.27
N LYS A 69 -17.47 -2.58 23.53
CA LYS A 69 -18.64 -3.03 24.32
C LYS A 69 -19.78 -2.01 24.35
N SER A 70 -19.45 -0.73 24.44
CA SER A 70 -20.41 0.38 24.44
C SER A 70 -20.60 1.02 23.06
N GLY A 71 -20.42 0.25 21.99
CA GLY A 71 -20.52 0.70 20.61
C GLY A 71 -19.21 1.24 20.02
N VAL A 72 -19.20 1.40 18.70
CA VAL A 72 -18.03 1.81 17.90
C VAL A 72 -18.20 3.27 17.49
N THR A 73 -17.15 4.08 17.61
CA THR A 73 -17.09 5.48 17.14
C THR A 73 -15.72 5.76 16.56
N LEU A 74 -15.58 6.71 15.63
CA LEU A 74 -14.26 7.05 15.03
C LEU A 74 -13.21 7.43 16.09
N ARG A 75 -13.64 8.07 17.19
CA ARG A 75 -12.75 8.41 18.30
C ARG A 75 -12.17 7.17 18.98
N LYS A 76 -12.98 6.13 19.21
CA LYS A 76 -12.53 4.85 19.75
C LYS A 76 -11.61 4.12 18.77
N LEU A 77 -11.80 4.26 17.46
CA LEU A 77 -10.88 3.65 16.48
C LEU A 77 -9.46 4.23 16.53
N CYS A 78 -9.30 5.43 17.10
CA CYS A 78 -8.00 6.07 17.31
C CYS A 78 -7.51 5.94 18.76
N ASP A 79 -8.08 5.04 19.56
CA ASP A 79 -7.69 4.86 20.95
C ASP A 79 -6.23 4.41 21.04
N PRO A 80 -5.36 5.09 21.83
CA PRO A 80 -3.96 4.73 21.97
C PRO A 80 -3.74 3.24 22.32
N LYS A 81 -4.59 2.67 23.17
CA LYS A 81 -4.48 1.26 23.59
C LYS A 81 -4.77 0.32 22.44
N LEU A 82 -5.71 0.66 21.56
CA LEU A 82 -5.97 -0.10 20.33
C LEU A 82 -4.79 -0.01 19.36
N ILE A 83 -4.28 1.21 19.12
CA ILE A 83 -3.16 1.44 18.20
C ILE A 83 -1.89 0.66 18.59
N VAL A 84 -1.55 0.64 19.89
CA VAL A 84 -0.35 -0.08 20.38
C VAL A 84 -0.58 -1.59 20.51
N SER A 85 -1.82 -2.07 20.40
CA SER A 85 -2.13 -3.51 20.38
C SER A 85 -1.95 -4.16 19.01
N PHE A 86 -1.92 -3.36 17.95
CA PHE A 86 -1.57 -3.82 16.61
C PHE A 86 -0.06 -3.95 16.44
N GLY A 87 0.35 -4.96 15.70
CA GLY A 87 1.73 -5.24 15.35
C GLY A 87 2.40 -6.22 16.29
N ARG A 88 3.69 -6.02 16.51
CA ARG A 88 4.47 -6.85 17.41
C ARG A 88 4.04 -6.64 18.88
N PRO A 89 4.03 -7.70 19.71
CA PRO A 89 3.64 -7.62 21.12
C PRO A 89 4.42 -6.59 21.96
N HIS A 90 5.61 -6.21 21.50
CA HIS A 90 6.47 -5.22 22.17
C HIS A 90 5.73 -3.90 22.45
N TRP A 91 4.92 -3.37 21.51
CA TRP A 91 4.26 -2.08 21.70
C TRP A 91 3.25 -2.10 22.84
N TYR A 92 2.40 -3.12 22.88
CA TYR A 92 1.44 -3.30 23.96
C TYR A 92 2.15 -3.64 25.27
N GLY A 93 3.19 -4.48 25.25
CA GLY A 93 3.99 -4.80 26.42
C GLY A 93 4.56 -3.55 27.11
N VAL A 94 5.15 -2.63 26.33
CA VAL A 94 5.63 -1.33 26.84
C VAL A 94 4.47 -0.49 27.38
N TRP A 95 3.32 -0.48 26.71
CA TRP A 95 2.13 0.24 27.17
C TRP A 95 1.66 -0.20 28.56
N VAL A 96 1.62 -1.51 28.83
CA VAL A 96 1.20 -2.04 30.13
C VAL A 96 2.25 -1.86 31.22
N ALA A 97 3.54 -1.77 30.83
CA ALA A 97 4.64 -1.58 31.76
C ALA A 97 4.74 -0.15 32.31
N PHE A 98 4.20 0.85 31.60
CA PHE A 98 4.14 2.22 32.13
C PHE A 98 3.24 2.31 33.36
N ASP A 99 3.59 3.25 34.25
CA ASP A 99 2.78 3.58 35.43
C ASP A 99 1.33 3.90 35.02
N LYS A 100 0.37 3.26 35.69
CA LYS A 100 -1.06 3.48 35.48
C LYS A 100 -1.49 4.92 35.76
N ALA A 101 -0.73 5.68 36.55
CA ALA A 101 -0.96 7.10 36.79
C ALA A 101 -0.53 8.00 35.61
N MET A 102 0.37 7.53 34.74
CA MET A 102 0.86 8.30 33.59
C MET A 102 -0.29 8.49 32.56
N PRO A 103 -0.55 9.73 32.08
CA PRO A 103 -1.59 9.96 31.09
C PRO A 103 -1.39 9.14 29.82
N GLU A 104 -2.47 8.55 29.28
CA GLU A 104 -2.43 7.70 28.08
C GLU A 104 -1.77 8.35 26.87
N LYS A 105 -2.04 9.64 26.66
CA LYS A 105 -1.43 10.44 25.60
C LYS A 105 0.09 10.53 25.75
N GLU A 106 0.58 10.54 26.98
CA GLU A 106 2.01 10.60 27.26
C GLU A 106 2.67 9.23 27.05
N ARG A 107 2.02 8.14 27.48
CA ARG A 107 2.48 6.78 27.19
C ARG A 107 2.64 6.55 25.69
N LEU A 108 1.62 6.95 24.91
CA LEU A 108 1.68 6.86 23.45
C LEU A 108 2.82 7.70 22.88
N ARG A 109 3.04 8.90 23.43
CA ARG A 109 4.15 9.78 23.01
C ARG A 109 5.49 9.09 23.20
N GLU A 110 5.72 8.41 24.33
CA GLU A 110 6.97 7.69 24.58
C GLU A 110 7.13 6.45 23.69
N ILE A 111 6.06 5.67 23.45
CA ILE A 111 6.11 4.55 22.49
C ILE A 111 6.45 5.04 21.07
N LEU A 112 5.85 6.17 20.65
CA LEU A 112 6.18 6.78 19.37
C LEU A 112 7.62 7.30 19.33
N ASN A 113 8.17 7.81 20.44
CA ASN A 113 9.58 8.19 20.52
C ASN A 113 10.51 6.97 20.35
N ILE A 114 10.18 5.84 20.96
CA ILE A 114 10.92 4.58 20.78
C ILE A 114 10.86 4.16 19.31
N ALA A 115 9.68 4.18 18.69
CA ALA A 115 9.51 3.86 17.27
C ALA A 115 10.32 4.78 16.35
N LEU A 116 10.35 6.09 16.63
CA LEU A 116 11.16 7.06 15.91
C LEU A 116 12.66 6.74 16.00
N GLN A 117 13.16 6.43 17.19
CA GLN A 117 14.56 6.07 17.41
C GLN A 117 14.92 4.75 16.72
N LYS A 118 14.00 3.78 16.71
CA LYS A 118 14.20 2.48 16.07
C LYS A 118 14.15 2.52 14.55
N LEU A 119 13.40 3.47 13.96
CA LEU A 119 13.39 3.71 12.52
C LEU A 119 14.47 4.69 12.06
N ASN A 120 15.15 5.34 13.01
CA ASN A 120 16.21 6.32 12.73
C ASN A 120 17.36 6.14 13.75
N PRO A 121 18.08 5.00 13.72
CA PRO A 121 19.15 4.72 14.67
C PRO A 121 20.33 5.69 14.52
N GLY A 122 20.51 6.56 15.52
CA GLY A 122 21.68 7.44 15.64
C GLY A 122 21.63 8.73 14.80
N PRO A 123 22.72 9.52 14.78
CA PRO A 123 22.87 10.67 13.89
C PRO A 123 23.01 10.15 12.46
N ILE A 124 21.87 9.85 11.84
CA ILE A 124 21.83 9.40 10.46
C ILE A 124 22.34 10.55 9.58
N PRO A 125 23.29 10.30 8.66
CA PRO A 125 23.63 11.29 7.64
C PRO A 125 22.34 11.80 7.03
N LYS A 126 22.18 13.11 6.82
CA LYS A 126 20.93 13.69 6.29
C LYS A 126 20.40 12.99 5.04
N HIS A 127 21.23 12.19 4.34
CA HIS A 127 20.99 11.50 3.09
C HIS A 127 21.03 9.96 3.14
N ASP A 128 20.90 9.30 4.31
CA ASP A 128 20.80 7.84 4.33
C ASP A 128 19.57 7.34 3.56
N MET A 129 19.85 6.68 2.44
CA MET A 129 18.86 6.13 1.52
C MET A 129 18.06 4.99 2.16
N ASN A 130 18.74 4.12 2.93
CA ASN A 130 18.10 2.95 3.51
C ASN A 130 17.07 3.35 4.56
N ALA A 131 17.38 4.34 5.40
CA ALA A 131 16.43 4.89 6.37
C ALA A 131 15.18 5.44 5.66
N ARG A 132 15.37 6.28 4.64
CA ARG A 132 14.25 6.89 3.91
C ARG A 132 13.39 5.86 3.19
N LEU A 133 14.01 4.86 2.57
CA LEU A 133 13.29 3.75 1.93
C LEU A 133 12.56 2.89 2.96
N ALA A 134 13.12 2.67 4.14
CA ALA A 134 12.44 1.96 5.21
C ALA A 134 11.17 2.70 5.65
N TRP A 135 11.24 4.04 5.80
CA TRP A 135 10.07 4.85 6.15
C TRP A 135 9.00 4.80 5.06
N VAL A 136 9.40 4.90 3.78
CA VAL A 136 8.48 4.77 2.65
C VAL A 136 7.92 3.33 2.56
N GLY A 137 8.73 2.31 2.83
CA GLY A 137 8.36 0.89 2.84
C GLY A 137 7.25 0.59 3.85
N ASN A 138 7.36 1.14 5.06
CA ASN A 138 6.30 1.08 6.09
C ASN A 138 4.96 1.67 5.63
N ARG A 139 4.97 2.55 4.62
CA ARG A 139 3.77 3.25 4.12
C ARG A 139 3.20 2.63 2.86
N LEU A 140 4.06 2.19 1.94
CA LEU A 140 3.64 1.76 0.62
C LEU A 140 3.54 0.24 0.44
N CYS A 141 4.01 -0.56 1.40
CA CYS A 141 4.15 -2.02 1.22
C CYS A 141 5.08 -2.33 0.04
N LEU A 142 6.33 -1.84 0.13
CA LEU A 142 7.34 -2.06 -0.91
C LEU A 142 7.94 -3.46 -0.80
N GLU A 143 8.14 -4.12 -1.94
CA GLU A 143 8.79 -5.41 -2.04
C GLU A 143 10.18 -5.28 -2.70
N PRO A 144 11.27 -5.53 -1.95
CA PRO A 144 12.60 -5.60 -2.53
C PRO A 144 12.75 -6.75 -3.53
N ASP A 145 13.52 -6.53 -4.61
CA ASP A 145 13.79 -7.56 -5.62
C ASP A 145 14.87 -8.54 -5.15
N ILE A 146 14.44 -9.65 -4.55
CA ILE A 146 15.34 -10.68 -3.99
C ILE A 146 16.20 -11.39 -5.04
N ARG A 147 15.85 -11.26 -6.34
CA ARG A 147 16.64 -11.85 -7.43
C ARG A 147 17.99 -11.16 -7.58
N ARG A 148 18.08 -9.89 -7.15
CA ARG A 148 19.29 -9.07 -7.20
C ARG A 148 20.01 -9.03 -5.86
N ALA A 149 21.34 -8.92 -5.91
CA ALA A 149 22.17 -8.89 -4.71
C ALA A 149 21.88 -7.65 -3.86
N GLU A 150 21.66 -6.52 -4.53
CA GLU A 150 21.30 -5.23 -3.95
C GLU A 150 19.99 -5.31 -3.18
N GLY A 151 18.97 -5.96 -3.75
CA GLY A 151 17.68 -6.19 -3.08
C GLY A 151 17.82 -7.04 -1.82
N ARG A 152 18.64 -8.10 -1.86
CA ARG A 152 18.92 -8.96 -0.68
C ARG A 152 19.71 -8.22 0.41
N ALA A 153 20.70 -7.41 0.01
CA ALA A 153 21.45 -6.56 0.94
C ALA A 153 20.54 -5.53 1.61
N PHE A 154 19.65 -4.92 0.84
CA PHE A 154 18.68 -3.96 1.36
C PHE A 154 17.69 -4.60 2.34
N GLN A 155 17.15 -5.79 2.05
CA GLN A 155 16.32 -6.53 3.02
C GLN A 155 17.05 -6.77 4.34
N SER A 156 18.28 -7.26 4.26
CA SER A 156 19.10 -7.50 5.45
C SER A 156 19.29 -6.22 6.27
N LYS A 157 19.49 -5.07 5.59
CA LYS A 157 19.59 -3.77 6.26
C LYS A 157 18.28 -3.32 6.92
N LEU A 158 17.13 -3.57 6.30
CA LEU A 158 15.81 -3.27 6.88
C LEU A 158 15.58 -4.05 8.19
N ILE A 159 15.98 -5.32 8.23
CA ILE A 159 15.91 -6.15 9.44
C ILE A 159 16.84 -5.61 10.52
N GLU A 160 18.11 -5.39 10.16
CA GLU A 160 19.17 -5.01 11.09
C GLU A 160 18.88 -3.66 11.77
N SER A 161 18.41 -2.67 11.00
CA SER A 161 18.43 -1.27 11.44
C SER A 161 17.10 -0.55 11.42
N TYR A 162 16.05 -1.08 10.78
CA TYR A 162 14.81 -0.33 10.54
C TYR A 162 13.53 -1.10 10.82
N MET A 163 13.59 -2.02 11.81
CA MET A 163 12.43 -2.76 12.33
C MET A 163 11.69 -3.62 11.28
N GLY A 164 12.35 -3.99 10.20
CA GLY A 164 11.89 -5.06 9.32
C GLY A 164 11.84 -6.39 10.06
N VAL A 165 11.04 -7.34 9.56
CA VAL A 165 10.87 -8.65 10.17
C VAL A 165 11.20 -9.75 9.18
N VAL A 166 11.95 -10.76 9.65
CA VAL A 166 12.15 -12.00 8.91
C VAL A 166 10.88 -12.86 9.07
N VAL A 167 10.26 -13.21 7.96
CA VAL A 167 9.09 -14.10 7.93
C VAL A 167 9.56 -15.55 7.94
N SER A 168 10.51 -15.89 7.06
CA SER A 168 11.09 -17.23 6.97
C SER A 168 12.48 -17.19 6.34
N ILE A 169 13.26 -18.23 6.60
CA ILE A 169 14.59 -18.43 6.02
C ILE A 169 14.57 -19.80 5.33
N PRO A 170 14.60 -19.87 3.99
CA PRO A 170 14.66 -21.14 3.27
C PRO A 170 15.91 -21.96 3.65
N ASP A 171 15.79 -23.30 3.57
CA ASP A 171 16.87 -24.24 3.93
C ASP A 171 18.19 -23.99 3.19
N HIS A 172 18.13 -23.52 1.94
CA HIS A 172 19.32 -23.21 1.16
C HIS A 172 20.04 -21.93 1.62
N ARG A 173 19.37 -21.06 2.39
CA ARG A 173 19.90 -19.82 3.01
C ARG A 173 20.50 -18.80 2.03
N LEU A 174 20.01 -18.77 0.79
CA LEU A 174 20.49 -17.82 -0.23
C LEU A 174 19.83 -16.43 -0.10
N TYR A 175 18.68 -16.37 0.55
CA TYR A 175 17.93 -15.16 0.82
C TYR A 175 17.02 -15.39 2.04
N MET A 176 16.39 -14.33 2.51
CA MET A 176 15.34 -14.40 3.53
C MET A 176 14.04 -13.86 2.94
N HIS A 177 12.91 -14.42 3.37
CA HIS A 177 11.65 -13.73 3.20
C HIS A 177 11.50 -12.72 4.32
N THR A 178 11.41 -11.44 3.97
CA THR A 178 11.25 -10.35 4.92
C THR A 178 10.00 -9.55 4.62
N THR A 179 9.45 -8.90 5.63
CA THR A 179 8.32 -7.97 5.47
C THR A 179 8.48 -6.76 6.38
N THR A 180 7.74 -5.70 6.07
CA THR A 180 7.49 -4.59 6.97
C THR A 180 6.03 -4.69 7.40
N PRO A 181 5.74 -5.30 8.57
CA PRO A 181 4.38 -5.54 8.97
C PRO A 181 3.58 -4.25 9.13
N SER A 182 2.27 -4.36 9.00
CA SER A 182 1.34 -3.26 9.20
C SER A 182 1.25 -2.88 10.67
N GLU A 183 2.11 -1.97 11.13
CA GLU A 183 2.18 -1.57 12.53
C GLU A 183 1.86 -0.07 12.66
N PRO A 184 0.64 0.31 13.08
CA PRO A 184 0.22 1.71 13.17
C PRO A 184 1.21 2.64 13.91
N VAL A 185 1.89 2.11 14.93
CA VAL A 185 2.97 2.80 15.66
C VAL A 185 4.15 3.15 14.74
N LEU A 186 4.66 2.19 13.95
CA LEU A 186 5.75 2.42 13.00
C LEU A 186 5.31 3.27 11.81
N VAL A 187 4.07 3.13 11.37
CA VAL A 187 3.47 3.91 10.27
C VAL A 187 3.38 5.39 10.66
N GLU A 188 2.95 5.71 11.88
CA GLU A 188 2.89 7.08 12.41
C GLU A 188 4.30 7.66 12.55
N ALA A 189 5.25 6.88 13.08
CA ALA A 189 6.65 7.29 13.22
C ALA A 189 7.30 7.56 11.84
N SER A 190 7.10 6.67 10.86
CA SER A 190 7.60 6.81 9.49
C SER A 190 7.10 8.10 8.83
N ALA A 191 5.79 8.40 8.97
CA ALA A 191 5.21 9.64 8.46
C ALA A 191 5.85 10.88 9.08
N ARG A 192 6.10 10.86 10.39
CA ARG A 192 6.73 11.97 11.11
C ARG A 192 8.16 12.18 10.63
N LEU A 193 8.93 11.11 10.44
CA LEU A 193 10.29 11.17 9.90
C LEU A 193 10.31 11.68 8.46
N MET A 194 9.42 11.18 7.61
CA MET A 194 9.29 11.66 6.24
C MET A 194 8.94 13.15 6.18
N ALA A 195 8.06 13.61 7.06
CA ALA A 195 7.67 15.02 7.15
C ALA A 195 8.82 15.90 7.69
N SER A 196 9.49 15.48 8.77
CA SER A 196 10.58 16.26 9.37
C SER A 196 11.80 16.37 8.45
N HIS A 197 12.10 15.31 7.69
CA HIS A 197 13.20 15.27 6.73
C HIS A 197 12.80 15.71 5.31
N LYS A 198 11.55 16.13 5.11
CA LYS A 198 11.01 16.59 3.80
C LYS A 198 11.29 15.59 2.67
N VAL A 199 11.07 14.31 2.91
CA VAL A 199 11.36 13.25 1.95
C VAL A 199 10.56 13.46 0.65
N ASN A 200 11.26 13.62 -0.48
CA ASN A 200 10.66 13.54 -1.81
C ASN A 200 10.52 12.05 -2.18
N MET A 201 9.33 11.50 -1.91
CA MET A 201 9.03 10.09 -2.13
C MET A 201 9.20 9.67 -3.61
N PHE A 202 8.77 10.49 -4.57
CA PHE A 202 8.85 10.14 -5.99
C PHE A 202 10.29 10.14 -6.50
N LYS A 203 11.10 11.11 -6.09
CA LYS A 203 12.54 11.12 -6.39
C LYS A 203 13.22 9.88 -5.81
N LEU A 204 12.96 9.56 -4.54
CA LEU A 204 13.53 8.39 -3.88
C LEU A 204 13.14 7.08 -4.59
N LEU A 205 11.86 6.94 -4.95
CA LEU A 205 11.38 5.78 -5.70
C LEU A 205 12.02 5.71 -7.09
N ARG A 206 12.18 6.84 -7.80
CA ARG A 206 12.81 6.92 -9.12
C ARG A 206 14.25 6.43 -9.10
N GLU A 207 15.02 6.90 -8.14
CA GLU A 207 16.43 6.52 -7.96
C GLU A 207 16.56 5.01 -7.69
N ASN A 208 15.67 4.44 -6.88
CA ASN A 208 15.80 3.05 -6.41
C ASN A 208 15.07 1.99 -7.26
N LEU A 209 14.02 2.37 -8.00
CA LEU A 209 13.40 1.49 -9.01
C LEU A 209 14.28 1.34 -10.25
N GLY A 210 15.08 2.36 -10.58
CA GLY A 210 16.03 2.33 -11.69
C GLY A 210 17.21 1.39 -11.45
N GLU A 211 17.71 1.35 -10.21
CA GLU A 211 18.85 0.51 -9.77
C GLU A 211 18.48 -0.95 -9.49
N GLY A 212 17.21 -1.32 -9.65
CA GLY A 212 16.77 -2.69 -9.50
C GLY A 212 16.53 -3.16 -8.07
N LEU A 213 16.49 -2.24 -7.11
CA LEU A 213 16.22 -2.52 -5.71
C LEU A 213 14.78 -3.02 -5.47
N LEU A 214 13.84 -2.53 -6.27
CA LEU A 214 12.40 -2.80 -6.19
C LEU A 214 11.92 -3.47 -7.48
N ALA A 215 10.90 -4.33 -7.38
CA ALA A 215 10.35 -5.03 -8.53
C ALA A 215 9.75 -4.06 -9.57
N LYS A 216 10.16 -4.17 -10.85
CA LYS A 216 9.74 -3.26 -11.94
C LYS A 216 8.26 -3.36 -12.32
N GLY A 217 7.59 -4.49 -12.02
CA GLY A 217 6.23 -4.81 -12.48
C GLY A 217 5.10 -3.94 -11.89
N GLU A 218 5.36 -3.19 -10.82
CA GLU A 218 4.31 -2.48 -10.06
C GLU A 218 4.47 -0.94 -10.11
N ARG A 219 5.21 -0.37 -11.07
CA ARG A 219 5.54 1.08 -11.11
C ARG A 219 4.30 1.98 -11.03
N GLY A 220 3.27 1.68 -11.81
CA GLY A 220 2.00 2.41 -11.79
C GLY A 220 1.35 2.33 -10.41
N GLU A 221 1.16 1.12 -9.88
CA GLU A 221 0.54 0.89 -8.58
C GLU A 221 1.32 1.55 -7.43
N ILE A 222 2.65 1.50 -7.45
CA ILE A 222 3.51 2.17 -6.46
C ILE A 222 3.31 3.69 -6.52
N VAL A 223 3.27 4.28 -7.72
CA VAL A 223 2.98 5.71 -7.90
C VAL A 223 1.60 6.05 -7.35
N THR A 224 0.59 5.22 -7.63
CA THR A 224 -0.77 5.44 -7.11
C THR A 224 -0.79 5.39 -5.59
N ARG A 225 -0.21 4.36 -4.97
CA ARG A 225 -0.10 4.23 -3.51
C ARG A 225 0.57 5.46 -2.88
N ALA A 226 1.67 5.93 -3.49
CA ALA A 226 2.38 7.13 -3.07
C ALA A 226 1.51 8.39 -3.14
N LEU A 227 0.75 8.59 -4.22
CA LEU A 227 -0.18 9.72 -4.33
C LEU A 227 -1.25 9.69 -3.23
N MET A 228 -1.83 8.51 -2.96
CA MET A 228 -2.86 8.35 -1.94
C MET A 228 -2.31 8.65 -0.54
N VAL A 229 -1.17 8.09 -0.15
CA VAL A 229 -0.55 8.37 1.15
C VAL A 229 -0.21 9.86 1.30
N LEU A 230 0.34 10.49 0.26
CA LEU A 230 0.68 11.92 0.31
C LEU A 230 -0.54 12.84 0.39
N ALA A 231 -1.64 12.46 -0.26
CA ALA A 231 -2.92 13.18 -0.16
C ALA A 231 -3.52 13.04 1.25
N HIS A 232 -3.50 11.82 1.81
CA HIS A 232 -3.91 11.58 3.20
C HIS A 232 -3.10 12.44 4.17
N ASP A 233 -1.77 12.39 4.08
CA ASP A 233 -0.90 13.19 4.93
C ASP A 233 -1.17 14.70 4.81
N ARG A 234 -1.44 15.20 3.61
CA ARG A 234 -1.76 16.62 3.37
C ARG A 234 -3.07 17.01 4.06
N ALA A 235 -4.12 16.21 3.89
CA ALA A 235 -5.40 16.42 4.59
C ALA A 235 -5.25 16.30 6.11
N ALA A 236 -4.51 15.30 6.57
CA ALA A 236 -4.28 15.04 7.98
C ALA A 236 -3.53 16.17 8.69
N ARG A 237 -2.62 16.87 8.00
CA ARG A 237 -1.89 18.05 8.52
C ARG A 237 -2.78 19.29 8.71
N LYS A 238 -3.80 19.49 7.86
CA LYS A 238 -4.77 20.60 8.00
C LYS A 238 -5.65 20.41 9.24
N GLY A 239 -6.02 19.16 9.56
CA GLY A 239 -6.90 18.84 10.68
C GLY A 239 -6.20 18.75 12.05
N LYS A 240 -7.03 18.66 13.10
CA LYS A 240 -6.56 18.44 14.48
C LYS A 240 -6.05 17.00 14.66
N LYS A 241 -5.04 16.82 15.52
CA LYS A 241 -4.59 15.49 15.96
C LYS A 241 -5.73 14.78 16.70
N MET A 242 -5.85 13.47 16.54
CA MET A 242 -6.79 12.62 17.28
C MET A 242 -6.00 11.74 18.24
N ASN A 243 -6.26 11.86 19.54
CA ASN A 243 -5.56 11.11 20.60
C ASN A 243 -4.01 11.11 20.49
N GLY A 244 -3.42 12.21 19.98
CA GLY A 244 -1.97 12.33 19.81
C GLY A 244 -1.42 11.82 18.48
N LEU A 245 -2.24 11.13 17.67
CA LEU A 245 -1.93 10.67 16.32
C LEU A 245 -2.13 11.81 15.32
N ARG A 246 -1.20 11.95 14.37
CA ARG A 246 -1.30 12.94 13.30
C ARG A 246 -1.71 12.30 11.99
N TYR A 247 -1.08 11.18 11.63
CA TYR A 247 -1.18 10.55 10.30
C TYR A 247 -1.92 9.21 10.35
N CYS A 248 -1.80 8.42 11.41
CA CYS A 248 -2.59 7.21 11.60
C CYS A 248 -3.96 7.55 12.20
N ARG A 249 -4.83 8.20 11.43
CA ARG A 249 -6.19 8.56 11.84
C ARG A 249 -7.16 8.70 10.66
N PRO A 250 -8.46 8.53 10.89
CA PRO A 250 -9.49 8.89 9.93
C PRO A 250 -9.45 10.39 9.58
N ILE A 251 -9.72 10.67 8.31
CA ILE A 251 -9.94 12.00 7.76
C ILE A 251 -11.23 11.98 6.94
N ARG A 252 -11.86 13.14 6.71
CA ARG A 252 -13.02 13.21 5.81
C ARG A 252 -12.61 12.81 4.40
N LEU A 253 -13.45 12.05 3.71
CA LEU A 253 -13.19 11.66 2.32
C LEU A 253 -13.07 12.89 1.41
N LEU A 254 -13.90 13.91 1.64
CA LEU A 254 -13.87 15.13 0.84
C LEU A 254 -12.55 15.91 1.03
N ASP A 255 -12.06 16.03 2.26
CA ASP A 255 -10.74 16.65 2.55
C ASP A 255 -9.59 15.88 1.89
N PHE A 256 -9.69 14.55 1.89
CA PHE A 256 -8.73 13.68 1.22
C PHE A 256 -8.70 13.91 -0.29
N LEU A 257 -9.87 13.96 -0.94
CA LEU A 257 -10.00 14.17 -2.38
C LEU A 257 -9.58 15.59 -2.79
N GLU A 258 -9.90 16.61 -1.99
CA GLU A 258 -9.43 17.99 -2.19
C GLU A 258 -7.90 18.06 -2.11
N ALA A 259 -7.32 17.30 -1.16
CA ALA A 259 -5.89 17.20 -1.04
C ALA A 259 -5.25 16.43 -2.20
N LEU A 260 -5.93 15.46 -2.81
CA LEU A 260 -5.42 14.66 -3.92
C LEU A 260 -5.49 15.41 -5.26
N LEU A 261 -6.63 16.05 -5.53
CA LEU A 261 -6.99 16.58 -6.84
C LEU A 261 -6.69 18.08 -6.97
N THR A 262 -6.52 18.53 -8.22
CA THR A 262 -6.57 19.95 -8.57
C THR A 262 -7.98 20.51 -8.32
N ASP A 263 -8.11 21.82 -8.18
CA ASP A 263 -9.41 22.44 -7.85
C ASP A 263 -10.47 22.12 -8.91
N SER A 264 -10.10 22.18 -10.20
CA SER A 264 -11.02 21.85 -11.31
C SER A 264 -11.45 20.37 -11.29
N ALA A 265 -10.51 19.44 -11.09
CA ALA A 265 -10.84 18.02 -11.03
C ALA A 265 -11.69 17.69 -9.78
N TYR A 266 -11.39 18.32 -8.64
CA TYR A 266 -12.16 18.17 -7.41
C TYR A 266 -13.60 18.65 -7.58
N GLN A 267 -13.82 19.84 -8.16
CA GLN A 267 -15.18 20.36 -8.39
C GLN A 267 -15.98 19.45 -9.34
N THR A 268 -15.35 18.95 -10.40
CA THR A 268 -15.99 17.99 -11.31
C THR A 268 -16.41 16.72 -10.57
N MET A 269 -15.56 16.21 -9.68
CA MET A 269 -15.89 15.06 -8.83
C MET A 269 -17.04 15.34 -7.86
N MET A 270 -17.09 16.54 -7.26
CA MET A 270 -18.16 16.92 -6.32
C MET A 270 -19.55 16.96 -6.96
N GLU A 271 -19.61 17.32 -8.24
CA GLU A 271 -20.83 17.40 -9.04
C GLU A 271 -21.21 16.08 -9.72
N ALA A 272 -20.37 15.04 -9.61
CA ALA A 272 -20.63 13.75 -10.22
C ALA A 272 -21.92 13.10 -9.65
N THR A 273 -22.65 12.42 -10.54
CA THR A 273 -23.80 11.56 -10.22
C THR A 273 -23.37 10.09 -10.22
N PRO A 274 -24.10 9.19 -9.57
CA PRO A 274 -23.77 7.77 -9.62
C PRO A 274 -23.87 7.22 -11.05
N VAL A 275 -23.17 6.11 -11.30
CA VAL A 275 -23.29 5.31 -12.52
C VAL A 275 -24.67 4.69 -12.54
N LEU A 276 -25.45 4.97 -13.59
CA LEU A 276 -26.80 4.44 -13.74
C LEU A 276 -26.87 3.38 -14.86
N PRO A 277 -27.87 2.48 -14.79
CA PRO A 277 -28.27 1.67 -15.94
C PRO A 277 -28.65 2.55 -17.12
N THR A 278 -28.51 2.03 -18.33
CA THR A 278 -28.92 2.74 -19.54
C THR A 278 -30.44 2.96 -19.50
N GLY A 279 -30.89 4.22 -19.55
CA GLY A 279 -32.31 4.59 -19.58
C GLY A 279 -32.89 5.15 -18.27
N GLU A 280 -32.13 5.18 -17.17
CA GLU A 280 -32.59 5.81 -15.92
C GLU A 280 -32.28 7.31 -15.82
N GLU A 281 -33.15 8.06 -15.12
CA GLU A 281 -33.06 9.52 -14.99
C GLU A 281 -32.01 9.97 -13.97
N LYS A 282 -31.06 10.80 -14.44
CA LYS A 282 -29.96 11.35 -13.63
C LYS A 282 -30.39 12.41 -12.61
N GLU A 283 -31.45 13.17 -12.90
CA GLU A 283 -31.83 14.38 -12.15
C GLU A 283 -32.31 14.11 -10.72
N LYS A 284 -32.71 12.87 -10.42
CA LYS A 284 -33.19 12.45 -9.09
C LYS A 284 -32.07 11.99 -8.16
N GLN A 285 -30.83 11.85 -8.65
CA GLN A 285 -29.73 11.26 -7.89
C GLN A 285 -28.95 12.31 -7.10
N LYS A 286 -28.48 11.92 -5.91
CA LYS A 286 -27.62 12.78 -5.09
C LYS A 286 -26.28 13.00 -5.78
N LYS A 287 -25.76 14.23 -5.71
CA LYS A 287 -24.40 14.55 -6.12
C LYS A 287 -23.39 13.91 -5.16
N PHE A 288 -22.16 13.69 -5.64
CA PHE A 288 -21.10 13.06 -4.86
C PHE A 288 -20.89 13.74 -3.50
N ARG A 289 -20.81 15.08 -3.48
CA ARG A 289 -20.62 15.87 -2.26
C ARG A 289 -21.68 15.58 -1.19
N ASP A 290 -22.93 15.38 -1.60
CA ASP A 290 -24.06 15.17 -0.70
C ASP A 290 -24.15 13.69 -0.27
N ALA A 291 -23.80 12.78 -1.18
CA ALA A 291 -23.75 11.35 -0.93
C ALA A 291 -22.64 10.95 0.05
N PHE A 292 -21.50 11.66 0.03
CA PHE A 292 -20.32 11.37 0.85
C PHE A 292 -20.00 12.41 1.94
N LYS A 293 -20.94 13.32 2.25
CA LYS A 293 -20.72 14.38 3.27
C LYS A 293 -20.26 13.85 4.64
N ASP A 294 -20.73 12.66 5.01
CA ASP A 294 -20.44 12.00 6.28
C ASP A 294 -19.40 10.88 6.16
N ALA A 295 -18.72 10.78 5.00
CA ALA A 295 -17.76 9.73 4.74
C ALA A 295 -16.38 10.05 5.31
N TRP A 296 -15.77 9.06 5.94
CA TRP A 296 -14.42 9.09 6.48
C TRP A 296 -13.58 7.98 5.86
N ILE A 297 -12.31 8.26 5.62
CA ILE A 297 -11.32 7.33 5.07
C ILE A 297 -10.12 7.27 6.00
N ASN A 298 -9.52 6.08 6.17
CA ASN A 298 -8.33 5.88 6.99
C ASN A 298 -7.29 5.05 6.25
N ILE A 299 -6.43 5.73 5.48
CA ILE A 299 -5.42 5.11 4.59
C ILE A 299 -4.02 5.65 4.85
N SER A 300 -3.54 5.47 6.07
CA SER A 300 -2.18 5.87 6.43
C SER A 300 -1.13 5.06 5.66
N HIS A 301 -1.40 3.79 5.35
CA HIS A 301 -0.47 2.92 4.64
C HIS A 301 -1.19 1.83 3.85
N PHE A 302 -0.42 1.02 3.13
CA PHE A 302 -0.90 -0.11 2.35
C PHE A 302 -0.49 -1.45 2.96
N VAL A 303 -1.32 -2.46 2.74
CA VAL A 303 -1.06 -3.88 3.02
C VAL A 303 -1.42 -4.72 1.81
N ARG A 304 -0.85 -5.91 1.67
CA ARG A 304 -1.14 -6.83 0.57
C ARG A 304 -2.21 -7.85 0.97
N ALA A 305 -3.15 -8.11 0.07
CA ALA A 305 -4.10 -9.20 0.21
C ALA A 305 -3.45 -10.55 -0.09
N GLY A 306 -3.63 -11.51 0.82
CA GLY A 306 -3.20 -12.90 0.60
C GLY A 306 -4.15 -13.70 -0.29
N ASP A 307 -5.41 -13.26 -0.40
CA ASP A 307 -6.44 -13.85 -1.24
C ASP A 307 -7.42 -12.78 -1.75
N PHE A 308 -8.28 -13.16 -2.70
CA PHE A 308 -9.28 -12.27 -3.30
C PHE A 308 -10.49 -12.00 -2.40
N ALA A 309 -10.75 -12.81 -1.37
CA ALA A 309 -11.91 -12.64 -0.49
C ALA A 309 -11.67 -11.51 0.53
N LEU A 310 -10.40 -11.22 0.84
CA LEU A 310 -10.01 -10.19 1.81
C LEU A 310 -10.52 -8.78 1.48
N VAL A 311 -10.79 -8.49 0.20
CA VAL A 311 -11.30 -7.18 -0.23
C VAL A 311 -12.81 -7.01 -0.03
N GLN A 312 -13.50 -8.04 0.46
CA GLN A 312 -14.92 -7.95 0.78
C GLN A 312 -15.18 -6.98 1.94
N ILE A 313 -16.29 -6.26 1.83
CA ILE A 313 -16.67 -5.12 2.68
C ILE A 313 -16.71 -5.46 4.18
N ASP A 314 -17.02 -6.71 4.53
CA ASP A 314 -17.10 -7.17 5.92
C ASP A 314 -15.73 -7.27 6.61
N HIS A 315 -14.66 -7.44 5.82
CA HIS A 315 -13.28 -7.44 6.30
C HIS A 315 -12.67 -6.04 6.28
N LEU A 316 -13.13 -5.15 5.39
CA LEU A 316 -12.61 -3.80 5.22
C LEU A 316 -12.67 -2.93 6.48
N ARG A 317 -13.66 -3.16 7.37
CA ARG A 317 -13.72 -2.47 8.67
C ARG A 317 -12.48 -2.72 9.54
N ASN A 318 -11.90 -3.92 9.49
CA ASN A 318 -10.70 -4.23 10.27
C ASN A 318 -9.48 -3.47 9.74
N PHE A 319 -9.39 -3.29 8.42
CA PHE A 319 -8.37 -2.46 7.81
C PHE A 319 -8.58 -0.98 8.10
N PHE A 320 -9.84 -0.53 8.24
CA PHE A 320 -10.13 0.83 8.71
C PHE A 320 -9.60 1.07 10.13
N LEU A 321 -9.80 0.11 11.06
CA LEU A 321 -9.25 0.18 12.42
C LEU A 321 -7.72 0.32 12.40
N ARG A 322 -7.08 -0.44 11.52
CA ARG A 322 -5.63 -0.45 11.35
C ARG A 322 -5.10 0.77 10.60
N GLY A 323 -5.97 1.49 9.89
CA GLY A 323 -5.63 2.62 9.02
C GLY A 323 -4.93 2.22 7.73
N ALA A 324 -5.28 1.05 7.18
CA ALA A 324 -4.68 0.46 6.00
C ALA A 324 -5.63 0.44 4.80
N ALA A 325 -5.10 0.73 3.61
CA ALA A 325 -5.68 0.32 2.34
C ALA A 325 -5.12 -1.06 1.95
N VAL A 326 -5.89 -1.85 1.20
CA VAL A 326 -5.54 -3.22 0.81
C VAL A 326 -5.20 -3.25 -0.67
N GLN A 327 -3.93 -3.47 -1.01
CA GLN A 327 -3.51 -3.87 -2.36
C GLN A 327 -4.07 -5.25 -2.65
N CYS A 328 -4.79 -5.37 -3.76
CA CYS A 328 -5.44 -6.61 -4.18
C CYS A 328 -4.41 -7.67 -4.57
N HIS A 329 -4.85 -8.93 -4.59
CA HIS A 329 -4.00 -10.03 -5.05
C HIS A 329 -3.69 -9.84 -6.55
N PRO A 330 -2.48 -10.16 -7.05
CA PRO A 330 -2.13 -9.94 -8.47
C PRO A 330 -3.04 -10.64 -9.49
N THR A 331 -3.75 -11.70 -9.07
CA THR A 331 -4.71 -12.43 -9.92
C THR A 331 -6.12 -11.87 -9.85
N GLN A 332 -6.36 -10.85 -9.04
CA GLN A 332 -7.67 -10.21 -8.94
C GLN A 332 -7.85 -9.26 -10.12
N GLU A 333 -8.82 -9.56 -10.97
CA GLU A 333 -9.13 -8.71 -12.11
C GLU A 333 -9.79 -7.40 -11.65
N ALA A 334 -9.65 -6.34 -12.45
CA ALA A 334 -10.38 -5.07 -12.35
C ALA A 334 -10.04 -4.10 -11.19
N ILE A 335 -9.46 -4.52 -10.07
CA ILE A 335 -9.14 -3.62 -8.93
C ILE A 335 -7.72 -3.87 -8.45
N ASP A 336 -6.93 -2.80 -8.30
CA ASP A 336 -5.54 -2.93 -7.81
C ASP A 336 -5.46 -2.67 -6.30
N PHE A 337 -6.31 -1.81 -5.75
CA PHE A 337 -6.47 -1.71 -4.30
C PHE A 337 -7.84 -1.17 -3.88
N VAL A 338 -8.16 -1.42 -2.61
CA VAL A 338 -9.39 -0.97 -1.95
C VAL A 338 -9.05 -0.23 -0.66
N ALA A 339 -9.69 0.91 -0.46
CA ALA A 339 -9.60 1.71 0.75
C ALA A 339 -10.93 1.69 1.50
N PRO A 340 -10.94 1.36 2.80
CA PRO A 340 -12.18 1.29 3.56
C PRO A 340 -12.73 2.70 3.87
N ILE A 341 -14.05 2.84 3.81
CA ILE A 341 -14.78 4.06 4.17
C ILE A 341 -15.80 3.73 5.27
N LEU A 342 -15.91 4.62 6.26
CA LEU A 342 -16.98 4.58 7.26
C LEU A 342 -17.80 5.88 7.24
N PHE A 343 -19.11 5.76 7.39
CA PHE A 343 -20.03 6.88 7.48
C PHE A 343 -20.30 7.23 8.95
N ALA A 344 -20.07 8.49 9.31
CA ALA A 344 -20.35 9.03 10.63
C ALA A 344 -20.52 10.55 10.54
N ALA A 345 -21.61 11.08 11.10
CA ALA A 345 -21.88 12.52 11.10
C ALA A 345 -20.75 13.28 11.81
N ASP A 346 -20.26 12.75 12.93
CA ASP A 346 -19.14 13.28 13.69
C ASP A 346 -18.32 12.15 14.37
N PRO A 347 -17.13 12.43 14.92
CA PRO A 347 -16.26 11.39 15.51
C PRO A 347 -16.82 10.62 16.72
N MET A 348 -17.88 11.13 17.36
CA MET A 348 -18.57 10.51 18.48
C MET A 348 -19.84 9.76 18.06
N SER A 349 -20.30 9.93 16.82
CA SER A 349 -21.46 9.21 16.28
C SER A 349 -21.23 7.69 16.35
N PRO A 350 -22.24 6.90 16.78
CA PRO A 350 -22.20 5.44 16.69
C PRO A 350 -22.06 4.97 15.24
N ILE A 351 -21.23 3.96 15.04
CA ILE A 351 -21.00 3.30 13.74
C ILE A 351 -21.51 1.86 13.85
N GLY A 352 -22.43 1.50 12.96
CA GLY A 352 -22.96 0.16 12.84
C GLY A 352 -22.42 -0.61 11.63
N PRO A 353 -22.80 -1.89 11.49
CA PRO A 353 -22.43 -2.69 10.32
C PRO A 353 -22.84 -2.07 8.99
N LYS A 354 -23.95 -1.31 8.94
CA LYS A 354 -24.47 -0.69 7.72
C LYS A 354 -23.77 0.61 7.32
N ASP A 355 -22.85 1.12 8.14
CA ASP A 355 -22.16 2.39 7.88
C ASP A 355 -20.84 2.23 7.12
N ARG A 356 -20.67 1.07 6.46
CA ARG A 356 -19.46 0.71 5.72
C ARG A 356 -19.61 1.02 4.24
N SER A 357 -18.51 1.45 3.63
CA SER A 357 -18.35 1.65 2.20
C SER A 357 -16.88 1.43 1.83
N ASP A 358 -16.54 1.60 0.57
CA ASP A 358 -15.19 1.45 0.07
C ASP A 358 -14.90 2.40 -1.11
N MET A 359 -13.61 2.66 -1.30
CA MET A 359 -13.05 3.29 -2.48
C MET A 359 -12.19 2.28 -3.23
N LYS A 360 -12.55 1.97 -4.47
CA LYS A 360 -11.83 1.05 -5.35
C LYS A 360 -10.95 1.86 -6.29
N VAL A 361 -9.73 1.41 -6.50
CA VAL A 361 -8.83 2.07 -7.43
C VAL A 361 -8.25 1.08 -8.42
N GLN A 362 -8.29 1.45 -9.69
CA GLN A 362 -7.60 0.74 -10.75
C GLN A 362 -6.61 1.68 -11.43
N THR A 363 -5.39 1.21 -11.57
CA THR A 363 -4.26 1.89 -12.19
C THR A 363 -3.97 1.25 -13.54
N LYS A 364 -3.82 2.09 -14.55
CA LYS A 364 -3.43 1.69 -15.90
C LYS A 364 -2.29 2.56 -16.35
N ASN A 365 -1.19 1.91 -16.76
CA ASN A 365 -0.06 2.57 -17.39
C ASN A 365 0.08 2.02 -18.81
N ARG A 366 -0.74 2.51 -19.74
CA ARG A 366 -0.80 2.04 -21.13
C ARG A 366 -0.97 3.20 -22.09
N LEU A 367 -0.44 3.04 -23.30
CA LEU A 367 -0.44 4.09 -24.32
C LEU A 367 -1.81 4.38 -24.93
N VAL A 368 -2.65 3.34 -25.02
CA VAL A 368 -3.99 3.42 -25.57
C VAL A 368 -4.98 3.13 -24.44
N PRO A 369 -5.64 4.16 -23.90
CA PRO A 369 -6.70 3.98 -22.91
C PRO A 369 -7.87 3.21 -23.52
N THR A 370 -8.48 2.35 -22.72
CA THR A 370 -9.79 1.76 -23.05
C THR A 370 -10.76 2.08 -21.93
N PRO A 371 -12.06 2.30 -22.21
CA PRO A 371 -13.04 2.47 -21.16
C PRO A 371 -12.98 1.31 -20.16
N VAL A 372 -12.99 1.66 -18.88
CA VAL A 372 -13.02 0.72 -17.76
C VAL A 372 -14.28 1.00 -16.99
N VAL A 373 -15.03 -0.04 -16.68
CA VAL A 373 -16.07 0.01 -15.65
C VAL A 373 -15.66 -0.92 -14.53
N VAL A 374 -15.42 -0.35 -13.35
CA VAL A 374 -15.07 -1.09 -12.14
C VAL A 374 -16.33 -1.72 -11.58
N THR A 375 -16.33 -3.04 -11.47
CA THR A 375 -17.46 -3.79 -10.92
C THR A 375 -17.46 -3.77 -9.40
N THR A 376 -18.61 -3.52 -8.77
CA THR A 376 -18.70 -3.44 -7.29
C THR A 376 -18.84 -4.80 -6.59
N HIS A 377 -19.25 -5.84 -7.31
CA HIS A 377 -19.55 -7.17 -6.74
C HIS A 377 -18.36 -7.84 -6.02
N GLN A 378 -17.12 -7.47 -6.36
CA GLN A 378 -15.94 -8.05 -5.71
C GLN A 378 -15.83 -7.63 -4.24
N THR A 379 -16.21 -6.40 -3.90
CA THR A 379 -16.20 -5.93 -2.51
C THR A 379 -17.56 -6.10 -1.84
N GLN A 380 -18.64 -6.04 -2.61
CA GLN A 380 -20.02 -6.17 -2.13
C GLN A 380 -20.74 -7.27 -2.93
N PRO A 381 -20.50 -8.55 -2.61
CA PRO A 381 -21.10 -9.67 -3.35
C PRO A 381 -22.61 -9.78 -3.12
N GLU A 382 -23.08 -9.33 -1.95
CA GLU A 382 -24.48 -9.27 -1.57
C GLU A 382 -24.94 -7.81 -1.58
N LEU A 383 -26.11 -7.55 -2.17
CA LEU A 383 -26.69 -6.22 -2.29
C LEU A 383 -27.73 -6.02 -1.19
N SER A 384 -27.66 -4.88 -0.52
CA SER A 384 -28.66 -4.44 0.45
C SER A 384 -29.19 -3.05 0.07
N PRO A 385 -30.50 -2.81 0.18
CA PRO A 385 -31.08 -1.46 0.00
C PRO A 385 -30.48 -0.40 0.94
N ASP A 386 -29.91 -0.85 2.06
CA ASP A 386 -29.28 0.02 3.06
C ASP A 386 -27.77 0.27 2.79
N ASP A 387 -27.22 -0.28 1.70
CA ASP A 387 -25.81 -0.12 1.39
C ASP A 387 -25.46 1.36 1.15
N LYS A 388 -24.35 1.78 1.74
CA LYS A 388 -23.79 3.10 1.48
C LYS A 388 -23.23 3.17 0.06
N PRO A 389 -23.25 4.36 -0.57
CA PRO A 389 -22.66 4.53 -1.89
C PRO A 389 -21.15 4.22 -1.86
N THR A 390 -20.62 3.67 -2.94
CA THR A 390 -19.19 3.39 -3.12
C THR A 390 -18.58 4.32 -4.17
N VAL A 391 -17.26 4.42 -4.20
CA VAL A 391 -16.54 5.22 -5.19
C VAL A 391 -15.48 4.39 -5.90
N SER A 392 -15.41 4.53 -7.22
CA SER A 392 -14.43 3.87 -8.08
C SER A 392 -13.59 4.91 -8.81
N ILE A 393 -12.26 4.81 -8.69
CA ILE A 393 -11.32 5.72 -9.36
C ILE A 393 -10.46 4.90 -10.32
N VAL A 394 -10.56 5.19 -11.61
CA VAL A 394 -9.64 4.67 -12.62
C VAL A 394 -8.56 5.72 -12.87
N ILE A 395 -7.30 5.32 -12.95
CA ILE A 395 -6.18 6.23 -13.22
C ILE A 395 -5.45 5.73 -14.48
N GLU A 396 -5.48 6.53 -15.54
CA GLU A 396 -4.84 6.25 -16.83
C GLU A 396 -3.57 7.12 -16.98
N TYR A 397 -2.42 6.57 -16.59
CA TYR A 397 -1.13 7.28 -16.59
C TYR A 397 -0.49 7.43 -17.96
N GLY A 398 -0.65 6.43 -18.82
CA GLY A 398 0.08 6.33 -20.09
C GLY A 398 -0.62 7.01 -21.27
N ASP A 399 -1.77 7.65 -21.02
CA ASP A 399 -2.55 8.36 -22.04
C ASP A 399 -1.72 9.49 -22.66
N LYS A 400 -1.47 9.39 -23.98
CA LYS A 400 -0.67 10.35 -24.76
C LYS A 400 -1.50 11.45 -25.41
N THR A 401 -2.82 11.48 -25.18
CA THR A 401 -3.66 12.59 -25.63
C THR A 401 -3.23 13.90 -24.96
N GLU A 402 -3.58 15.04 -25.57
CA GLU A 402 -3.29 16.34 -24.97
C GLU A 402 -4.22 16.57 -23.76
N ILE A 403 -3.73 16.15 -22.60
CA ILE A 403 -4.43 16.27 -21.33
C ILE A 403 -3.99 17.55 -20.64
N ASN A 404 -4.98 18.32 -20.20
CA ASN A 404 -4.83 19.52 -19.40
C ASN A 404 -5.82 19.48 -18.23
N THR A 405 -5.87 20.54 -17.43
CA THR A 405 -6.71 20.57 -16.23
C THR A 405 -8.21 20.49 -16.50
N SER A 406 -8.69 20.81 -17.71
CA SER A 406 -10.11 20.79 -18.07
C SER A 406 -10.65 19.44 -18.52
N ASN A 407 -9.78 18.54 -19.02
CA ASN A 407 -10.16 17.21 -19.52
C ASN A 407 -9.46 16.05 -18.79
N CYS A 408 -8.75 16.34 -17.69
CA CYS A 408 -8.04 15.34 -16.88
C CYS A 408 -8.94 14.45 -16.03
N ILE A 409 -10.25 14.71 -15.97
CA ILE A 409 -11.23 13.90 -15.24
C ILE A 409 -12.44 13.65 -16.12
N GLU A 410 -12.91 12.40 -16.13
CA GLU A 410 -14.10 11.96 -16.85
C GLU A 410 -15.04 11.24 -15.88
N VAL A 411 -16.29 11.71 -15.78
CA VAL A 411 -17.31 11.07 -14.94
C VAL A 411 -17.99 9.97 -15.73
N THR A 412 -17.97 8.75 -15.20
CA THR A 412 -18.70 7.63 -15.80
C THR A 412 -20.16 7.73 -15.39
N HIS A 413 -21.06 7.86 -16.38
CA HIS A 413 -22.49 8.06 -16.11
C HIS A 413 -23.36 6.85 -16.43
N THR A 414 -22.92 5.97 -17.33
CA THR A 414 -23.70 4.82 -17.78
C THR A 414 -22.83 3.59 -17.77
N ASN A 415 -23.45 2.45 -17.43
CA ASN A 415 -22.78 1.17 -17.52
C ASN A 415 -23.22 0.44 -18.78
N MET A 416 -22.33 0.28 -19.76
CA MET A 416 -22.54 -0.58 -20.93
C MET A 416 -21.93 -1.96 -20.66
N VAL A 417 -22.48 -2.73 -19.70
CA VAL A 417 -22.05 -4.13 -19.57
C VAL A 417 -22.76 -4.96 -20.64
N LYS A 418 -22.09 -5.17 -21.79
CA LYS A 418 -22.42 -6.27 -22.70
C LYS A 418 -21.61 -7.50 -22.28
N THR A 419 -22.17 -8.35 -21.43
CA THR A 419 -21.62 -9.70 -21.16
C THR A 419 -22.48 -10.75 -21.87
N ARG A 420 -21.88 -11.90 -22.22
CA ARG A 420 -22.54 -13.05 -22.89
C ARG A 420 -23.70 -13.68 -22.08
N SER A 421 -23.98 -13.18 -20.88
CA SER A 421 -25.11 -13.57 -20.04
C SER A 421 -25.82 -12.29 -19.58
N ASP A 422 -26.96 -11.99 -20.19
CA ASP A 422 -27.83 -10.81 -19.97
C ASP A 422 -28.46 -10.74 -18.57
N VAL A 423 -27.66 -10.82 -17.50
CA VAL A 423 -28.14 -10.53 -16.15
C VAL A 423 -27.44 -9.28 -15.67
N PHE A 424 -28.09 -8.14 -15.92
CA PHE A 424 -27.83 -6.91 -15.19
C PHE A 424 -28.00 -7.23 -13.70
N ARG A 425 -26.89 -7.30 -12.96
CA ARG A 425 -26.95 -7.38 -11.50
C ARG A 425 -27.07 -5.94 -10.99
N PRO A 426 -28.08 -5.63 -10.15
CA PRO A 426 -28.16 -4.31 -9.55
C PRO A 426 -26.83 -4.00 -8.88
N GLN A 427 -26.25 -2.83 -9.14
CA GLN A 427 -25.02 -2.43 -8.47
C GLN A 427 -25.42 -1.65 -7.22
N THR A 428 -24.62 -1.77 -6.15
CA THR A 428 -24.60 -0.71 -5.14
C THR A 428 -24.36 0.63 -5.82
N ILE A 429 -24.93 1.70 -5.27
CA ILE A 429 -24.80 3.05 -5.83
C ILE A 429 -23.29 3.38 -5.94
N ASN A 430 -22.75 3.39 -7.15
CA ASN A 430 -21.32 3.58 -7.41
C ASN A 430 -21.10 4.92 -8.09
N TYR A 431 -20.16 5.71 -7.60
CA TYR A 431 -19.67 6.91 -8.27
C TYR A 431 -18.33 6.59 -8.91
N GLN A 432 -18.24 6.66 -10.23
CA GLN A 432 -17.00 6.33 -10.92
C GLN A 432 -16.44 7.52 -11.70
N VAL A 433 -15.15 7.77 -11.53
CA VAL A 433 -14.38 8.75 -12.29
C VAL A 433 -13.13 8.11 -12.88
N THR A 434 -12.73 8.59 -14.06
CA THR A 434 -11.43 8.28 -14.69
C THR A 434 -10.56 9.51 -14.64
N LEU A 435 -9.41 9.41 -14.00
CA LEU A 435 -8.37 10.43 -13.96
C LEU A 435 -7.34 10.13 -15.04
N ARG A 436 -7.12 11.08 -15.95
CA ARG A 436 -6.19 10.95 -17.08
C ARG A 436 -4.92 11.72 -16.80
N GLY A 437 -3.78 11.08 -17.05
CA GLY A 437 -2.46 11.67 -16.89
C GLY A 437 -2.12 12.04 -15.44
N LEU A 438 -1.28 13.06 -15.26
CA LEU A 438 -0.89 13.60 -13.96
C LEU A 438 -1.56 14.94 -13.64
N GLU A 439 -2.37 15.44 -14.58
CA GLU A 439 -2.95 16.78 -14.59
C GLU A 439 -4.11 16.91 -13.60
N ALA A 440 -4.78 15.80 -13.28
CA ALA A 440 -5.81 15.75 -12.25
C ALA A 440 -5.26 15.90 -10.83
N PHE A 441 -3.96 15.63 -10.60
CA PHE A 441 -3.39 15.56 -9.26
C PHE A 441 -2.71 16.87 -8.85
N ARG A 442 -2.83 17.23 -7.56
CA ARG A 442 -2.19 18.40 -6.95
C ARG A 442 -0.69 18.17 -6.71
N LEU A 443 0.08 18.28 -7.80
CA LEU A 443 1.53 18.03 -7.88
C LEU A 443 2.30 19.24 -8.39
N THR A 444 3.55 19.39 -7.92
CA THR A 444 4.51 20.35 -8.47
C THR A 444 5.09 19.84 -9.81
N ALA A 445 5.65 20.74 -10.62
CA ALA A 445 6.29 20.37 -11.88
C ALA A 445 7.45 19.38 -11.70
N GLU A 446 8.26 19.56 -10.65
CA GLU A 446 9.33 18.63 -10.26
C GLU A 446 8.78 17.22 -10.00
N ARG A 447 7.71 17.10 -9.20
CA ARG A 447 7.10 15.80 -8.90
C ARG A 447 6.48 15.13 -10.12
N LYS A 448 5.83 15.90 -11.00
CA LYS A 448 5.33 15.36 -12.28
C LYS A 448 6.47 14.79 -13.12
N THR A 449 7.63 15.45 -13.12
CA THR A 449 8.82 14.97 -13.83
C THR A 449 9.35 13.66 -13.24
N ASP A 450 9.50 13.59 -11.90
CA ASP A 450 9.91 12.35 -11.22
C ASP A 450 8.94 11.19 -11.52
N ILE A 451 7.63 11.45 -11.46
CA ILE A 451 6.59 10.45 -11.70
C ILE A 451 6.58 9.99 -13.17
N ARG A 452 6.71 10.90 -14.14
CA ARG A 452 6.79 10.50 -15.56
C ARG A 452 7.98 9.60 -15.83
N SER A 453 9.12 9.87 -15.20
CA SER A 453 10.29 8.99 -15.29
C SER A 453 10.04 7.61 -14.69
N LEU A 454 9.27 7.52 -13.59
CA LEU A 454 8.85 6.25 -13.00
C LEU A 454 7.91 5.45 -13.92
N LEU A 455 7.00 6.15 -14.60
CA LEU A 455 5.97 5.56 -15.44
C LEU A 455 6.44 5.23 -16.85
N ASP A 456 7.68 5.57 -17.23
CA ASP A 456 8.17 5.40 -18.60
C ASP A 456 8.20 3.93 -19.03
N LEU A 457 7.21 3.58 -19.87
CA LEU A 457 7.02 2.27 -20.49
C LEU A 457 8.09 1.92 -21.53
N THR A 458 8.93 2.87 -21.94
CA THR A 458 10.00 2.64 -22.92
C THR A 458 11.30 2.14 -22.31
N SER A 459 11.41 2.20 -20.97
CA SER A 459 12.61 1.84 -20.20
C SER A 459 12.69 0.35 -19.82
N THR A 460 11.98 -0.54 -20.54
CA THR A 460 11.78 -1.94 -20.13
C THR A 460 13.05 -2.78 -20.12
N LEU A 461 14.09 -2.40 -20.87
CA LEU A 461 15.37 -3.11 -20.91
C LEU A 461 16.50 -2.23 -20.36
N GLU A 462 17.28 -2.79 -19.43
CA GLU A 462 18.61 -2.28 -19.10
C GLU A 462 19.47 -2.45 -20.34
N PHE A 463 19.52 -1.40 -21.15
CA PHE A 463 20.29 -1.38 -22.38
C PHE A 463 21.44 -0.38 -22.19
N PRO A 464 22.66 -0.85 -21.85
CA PRO A 464 23.79 0.02 -21.50
C PRO A 464 24.15 1.04 -22.58
N ARG A 465 23.73 0.80 -23.82
CA ARG A 465 23.95 1.68 -24.98
C ARG A 465 22.68 2.40 -25.43
N ALA A 466 21.69 2.57 -24.56
CA ALA A 466 20.43 3.26 -24.86
C ALA A 466 20.61 4.72 -25.27
N SER A 467 21.72 5.34 -24.87
CA SER A 467 22.11 6.68 -25.32
C SER A 467 22.44 6.78 -26.80
N GLN A 468 22.64 5.65 -27.50
CA GLN A 468 22.92 5.59 -28.93
C GLN A 468 21.62 5.23 -29.68
N PRO A 469 20.97 6.18 -30.39
CA PRO A 469 19.68 5.94 -31.04
C PRO A 469 19.69 4.76 -32.01
N HIS A 470 20.80 4.54 -32.72
CA HIS A 470 20.98 3.42 -33.63
C HIS A 470 20.90 2.06 -32.93
N ASN A 471 21.49 1.93 -31.74
CA ASN A 471 21.48 0.68 -30.98
C ASN A 471 20.08 0.36 -30.44
N ILE A 472 19.31 1.38 -30.06
CA ILE A 472 17.90 1.22 -29.70
C ILE A 472 17.06 0.79 -30.91
N ASP A 473 17.32 1.37 -32.09
CA ASP A 473 16.61 0.98 -33.31
C ASP A 473 16.89 -0.49 -33.68
N MET A 474 18.16 -0.91 -33.62
CA MET A 474 18.53 -2.31 -33.82
C MET A 474 17.90 -3.25 -32.80
N MET A 475 17.87 -2.88 -31.51
CA MET A 475 17.21 -3.67 -30.48
C MET A 475 15.71 -3.79 -30.75
N ARG A 476 15.03 -2.71 -31.15
CA ARG A 476 13.61 -2.74 -31.53
C ARG A 476 13.36 -3.67 -32.72
N ARG A 477 14.29 -3.74 -33.68
CA ARG A 477 14.22 -4.69 -34.82
C ARG A 477 14.34 -6.16 -34.40
N LEU A 478 14.85 -6.46 -33.21
CA LEU A 478 14.80 -7.83 -32.66
C LEU A 478 13.36 -8.27 -32.34
N LYS A 479 12.39 -7.35 -32.32
CA LYS A 479 10.97 -7.63 -32.06
C LYS A 479 10.77 -8.41 -30.76
N HIS A 480 11.58 -8.11 -29.73
CA HIS A 480 11.46 -8.72 -28.40
C HIS A 480 10.04 -8.53 -27.84
N ASP A 481 9.49 -7.33 -28.02
CA ASP A 481 8.11 -6.99 -27.68
C ASP A 481 7.40 -6.46 -28.92
N PHE A 482 6.20 -6.98 -29.21
CA PHE A 482 5.35 -6.50 -30.29
C PHE A 482 4.33 -5.50 -29.75
N LYS A 483 4.15 -4.37 -30.45
CA LYS A 483 3.14 -3.35 -30.13
C LYS A 483 2.11 -3.25 -31.24
N ALA A 484 0.88 -2.90 -30.87
CA ALA A 484 -0.21 -2.69 -31.83
C ALA A 484 0.07 -1.56 -32.84
N SER A 485 0.99 -0.64 -32.52
CA SER A 485 1.44 0.44 -33.39
C SER A 485 2.60 0.05 -34.31
N ASP A 486 3.15 -1.16 -34.17
CA ASP A 486 4.26 -1.59 -35.01
C ASP A 486 3.73 -1.92 -36.41
N ASP A 487 4.36 -1.35 -37.44
CA ASP A 487 3.97 -1.62 -38.82
C ASP A 487 4.45 -3.02 -39.22
N PHE A 488 3.52 -3.94 -39.45
CA PHE A 488 3.83 -5.33 -39.77
C PHE A 488 3.97 -5.50 -41.28
N GLU A 489 5.09 -5.02 -41.83
CA GLU A 489 5.40 -5.08 -43.28
C GLU A 489 5.53 -6.51 -43.86
N TRP A 490 5.43 -7.56 -43.03
CA TRP A 490 5.64 -8.96 -43.40
C TRP A 490 4.35 -9.74 -43.72
N VAL A 491 3.18 -9.10 -43.60
CA VAL A 491 1.91 -9.69 -44.04
C VAL A 491 1.33 -8.79 -45.13
N ALA A 492 1.32 -9.25 -46.38
CA ALA A 492 0.53 -8.58 -47.40
C ALA A 492 -0.94 -8.66 -46.96
N LYS A 493 -1.60 -7.49 -46.83
CA LYS A 493 -3.00 -7.39 -46.38
C LYS A 493 -3.95 -8.25 -47.23
N ASP A 494 -3.54 -8.61 -48.44
CA ASP A 494 -4.28 -9.46 -49.38
C ASP A 494 -4.19 -10.96 -49.11
N CYS A 495 -3.35 -11.42 -48.17
CA CYS A 495 -3.22 -12.86 -47.84
C CYS A 495 -4.42 -13.43 -47.05
N TRP A 496 -5.25 -12.55 -46.48
CA TRP A 496 -6.34 -12.92 -45.56
C TRP A 496 -7.71 -12.46 -46.08
N LYS A 497 -7.96 -12.60 -47.38
CA LYS A 497 -9.31 -12.44 -47.96
C LYS A 497 -10.14 -13.71 -47.76
#